data_AF-A0A7S4GQ89-F1
#
_entry.id   AF-A0A7S4GQ89-F1
#
_cell.length_a   1.000
_cell.length_b   1.000
_cell.length_c   1.000
_cell.angle_alpha   90.00
_cell.angle_beta   90.00
_cell.angle_gamma   90.00
#
_symmetry.space_group_name_H-M   'P 1'
#
loop_
_entity.id
_entity.type
_entity.pdbx_description
1 polymer ?
#
loop_
_entity_poly.entity_id
_entity_poly.type
_entity_poly.pdbx_seq_one_letter_code
_entity_poly.pdbx_strand_id
1 'polypeptide(L)'
;ERAQEIEALDTATKIIKEKTGGAEGQAYGLLQVTAGTKTSHDYAGVLAQISSAGKAAGDKQLSALAVRVKAALAGTADPFAKVKGLISEMIDRLEAKAADEAAQHEFCTSETAKSTEKKEDKESDIESLSAKINKAESRVAQLKEQVANLQGELADIAGTDNEMTEIRQAEHAAFVQAEKDYSDGVEGVQMALKVLRDYYAEGSFIQAPATSTHSKSSSAGGSIISILEVAESDFSKMLTEAREAEAEAQEKYDTMMEENKLESTTKKGGAKYKTQEIGQLEKAIAENKESRDGVSEELDAVLEYLSKLNDQCIAKPEPYEERKRRRE
;
A
#
# COMPACT_ATOMS: atom_id res chain seq x y z
N GLU A 1 23.20 12.89 42.23
CA GLU A 1 24.40 13.69 42.56
C GLU A 1 24.09 15.19 42.70
N ARG A 2 23.53 15.91 41.71
CA ARG A 2 23.18 17.35 41.87
C ARG A 2 22.17 17.69 43.00
N ALA A 3 21.21 16.82 43.31
CA ALA A 3 20.24 17.08 44.40
C ALA A 3 20.87 17.02 45.81
N GLN A 4 21.85 16.15 46.01
CA GLN A 4 22.59 16.04 47.28
C GLN A 4 23.60 17.18 47.45
N GLU A 5 24.10 17.72 46.34
CA GLU A 5 25.00 18.87 46.32
C GLU A 5 24.24 20.17 46.65
N ILE A 6 23.00 20.32 46.17
CA ILE A 6 22.11 21.45 46.51
C ILE A 6 21.65 21.37 47.97
N GLU A 7 21.32 20.19 48.49
CA GLU A 7 20.95 20.00 49.89
C GLU A 7 22.12 20.29 50.85
N ALA A 8 23.35 19.93 50.46
CA ALA A 8 24.56 20.25 51.21
C ALA A 8 24.86 21.76 51.23
N LEU A 9 24.60 22.46 50.12
CA LEU A 9 24.77 23.91 50.01
C LEU A 9 23.67 24.69 50.73
N ASP A 10 22.42 24.22 50.71
CA ASP A 10 21.32 24.83 51.48
C ASP A 10 21.51 24.63 52.99
N THR A 11 21.99 23.46 53.40
CA THR A 11 22.37 23.18 54.80
C THR A 11 23.55 24.05 55.25
N ALA A 12 24.57 24.23 54.40
CA ALA A 12 25.70 25.12 54.69
C ALA A 12 25.27 26.59 54.80
N THR A 13 24.33 27.02 53.95
CA THR A 13 23.80 28.40 53.96
C THR A 13 22.90 28.65 55.17
N LYS A 14 22.11 27.66 55.58
CA LYS A 14 21.27 27.70 56.78
C LYS A 14 22.10 27.75 58.07
N ILE A 15 23.18 26.98 58.13
CA ILE A 15 24.15 27.01 59.25
C ILE A 15 24.85 28.37 59.32
N ILE A 16 25.22 28.97 58.18
CA ILE A 16 25.82 30.31 58.17
C ILE A 16 24.80 31.37 58.59
N LYS A 17 23.56 31.33 58.10
CA LYS A 17 22.49 32.26 58.52
C LYS A 17 22.13 32.15 60.01
N GLU A 18 22.04 30.94 60.56
CA GLU A 18 21.78 30.74 62.00
C GLU A 18 22.98 31.15 62.86
N LYS A 19 24.22 31.02 62.37
CA LYS A 19 25.44 31.39 63.11
C LYS A 19 25.85 32.86 62.97
N THR A 20 25.33 33.59 61.98
CA THR A 20 25.63 35.03 61.79
C THR A 20 24.49 35.96 62.20
N GLY A 21 23.37 35.43 62.69
CA GLY A 21 22.17 36.22 63.06
C GLY A 21 21.99 36.57 64.54
N GLY A 22 22.91 36.22 65.44
CA GLY A 22 22.72 36.42 66.87
C GLY A 22 24.02 36.57 67.64
N ALA A 23 24.56 37.79 67.70
CA ALA A 23 25.59 38.19 68.65
C ALA A 23 25.14 39.44 69.42
N GLU A 24 24.00 39.34 70.11
CA GLU A 24 23.69 40.07 71.34
C GLU A 24 23.08 39.06 72.33
N GLY A 25 23.65 38.95 73.54
CA GLY A 25 22.96 38.35 74.70
C GLY A 25 23.48 36.99 75.22
N GLN A 26 24.40 37.06 76.18
CA GLN A 26 24.60 36.24 77.41
C GLN A 26 24.11 34.77 77.53
N ALA A 27 25.00 33.93 78.10
CA ALA A 27 24.86 33.17 79.36
C ALA A 27 25.21 31.66 79.31
N TYR A 28 26.29 31.32 80.04
CA TYR A 28 26.63 30.12 80.83
C TYR A 28 26.48 28.69 80.26
N GLY A 29 27.62 27.98 80.20
CA GLY A 29 27.73 26.52 80.14
C GLY A 29 29.18 26.06 80.38
N LEU A 30 29.48 25.69 81.62
CA LEU A 30 30.77 25.31 82.19
C LEU A 30 31.41 24.07 81.53
N LEU A 31 32.58 24.20 80.90
CA LEU A 31 33.55 23.09 80.86
C LEU A 31 34.99 23.60 80.95
N GLN A 32 35.60 23.17 82.05
CA GLN A 32 36.88 23.57 82.58
C GLN A 32 38.02 22.90 81.81
N VAL A 33 38.82 23.66 81.05
CA VAL A 33 40.18 23.28 80.69
C VAL A 33 41.08 24.50 80.85
N THR A 34 42.09 24.33 81.68
CA THR A 34 43.06 25.33 82.11
C THR A 34 43.82 25.95 80.94
N ALA A 35 43.94 27.28 81.00
CA ALA A 35 44.56 28.15 80.03
C ALA A 35 46.10 28.04 79.98
N GLY A 36 46.63 28.21 78.77
CA GLY A 36 47.94 28.81 78.48
C GLY A 36 47.78 29.67 77.22
N THR A 37 47.64 30.98 77.41
CA THR A 37 47.37 31.99 76.37
C THR A 37 48.62 32.33 75.55
N LYS A 38 48.51 32.36 74.21
CA LYS A 38 49.06 33.43 73.35
C LYS A 38 48.21 33.58 72.08
N THR A 39 47.73 34.79 71.87
CA THR A 39 46.97 35.27 70.71
C THR A 39 47.89 35.55 69.52
N SER A 40 47.54 35.03 68.34
CA SER A 40 47.94 35.57 67.02
C SER A 40 46.96 35.02 65.97
N HIS A 41 46.28 35.90 65.24
CA HIS A 41 45.43 35.50 64.11
C HIS A 41 46.34 35.07 62.95
N ASP A 42 46.44 33.77 62.70
CA ASP A 42 47.30 33.21 61.65
C ASP A 42 46.61 33.25 60.28
N TYR A 43 46.57 34.43 59.68
CA TYR A 43 46.10 34.63 58.29
C TYR A 43 46.97 33.93 57.25
N ALA A 44 48.19 33.49 57.62
CA ALA A 44 49.10 32.81 56.71
C ALA A 44 48.68 31.36 56.44
N GLY A 45 48.07 30.68 57.42
CA GLY A 45 47.57 29.31 57.27
C GLY A 45 46.43 29.18 56.24
N VAL A 46 45.48 30.12 56.26
CA VAL A 46 44.33 30.14 55.33
C VAL A 46 44.79 30.46 53.90
N LEU A 47 45.72 31.39 53.73
CA LEU A 47 46.32 31.72 52.43
C LEU A 47 47.12 30.55 51.84
N ALA A 48 47.81 29.77 52.69
CA ALA A 48 48.55 28.59 52.26
C ALA A 48 47.60 27.50 51.74
N GLN A 49 46.45 27.30 52.37
CA GLN A 49 45.43 26.34 51.94
C GLN A 49 44.73 26.73 50.64
N ILE A 50 44.41 28.02 50.46
CA ILE A 50 43.83 28.52 49.20
C ILE A 50 44.86 28.43 48.06
N SER A 51 46.12 28.75 48.34
CA SER A 51 47.20 28.58 47.36
C SER A 51 47.46 27.12 47.01
N SER A 52 47.37 26.19 47.97
CA SER A 52 47.56 24.77 47.71
C SER A 52 46.37 24.17 46.96
N ALA A 53 45.14 24.57 47.29
CA ALA A 53 43.93 24.15 46.59
C ALA A 53 43.91 24.67 45.14
N GLY A 54 44.31 25.94 44.92
CA GLY A 54 44.44 26.51 43.58
C GLY A 54 45.50 25.82 42.72
N LYS A 55 46.61 25.35 43.33
CA LYS A 55 47.63 24.54 42.64
C LYS A 55 47.18 23.10 42.37
N ALA A 56 46.46 22.48 43.31
CA ALA A 56 45.95 21.11 43.16
C ALA A 56 44.81 21.01 42.15
N ALA A 57 43.99 22.06 42.02
CA ALA A 57 42.88 22.14 41.06
C ALA A 57 43.28 22.66 39.67
N GLY A 58 44.54 23.09 39.47
CA GLY A 58 45.01 23.67 38.20
C GLY A 58 44.36 25.02 37.84
N ASP A 59 43.64 25.65 38.77
CA ASP A 59 42.88 26.87 38.52
C ASP A 59 43.78 28.11 38.76
N LYS A 60 44.20 28.70 37.63
CA LYS A 60 45.04 29.91 37.59
C LYS A 60 44.35 31.13 38.20
N GLN A 61 43.01 31.17 38.23
CA GLN A 61 42.26 32.27 38.84
C GLN A 61 42.25 32.16 40.37
N LEU A 62 42.11 30.95 40.93
CA LEU A 62 42.23 30.70 42.37
C LEU A 62 43.63 31.02 42.90
N SER A 63 44.66 30.64 42.14
CA SER A 63 46.05 30.95 42.49
C SER A 63 46.36 32.46 42.44
N ALA A 64 45.81 33.17 41.45
CA ALA A 64 45.93 34.63 41.36
C ALA A 64 45.12 35.36 42.45
N LEU A 65 43.98 34.79 42.84
CA LEU A 65 43.14 35.28 43.94
C LEU A 65 43.89 35.20 45.28
N ALA A 66 44.59 34.10 45.55
CA ALA A 66 45.41 33.93 46.75
C ALA A 66 46.49 35.03 46.88
N VAL A 67 47.13 35.41 45.77
CA VAL A 67 48.14 36.48 45.75
C VAL A 67 47.51 37.86 45.98
N ARG A 68 46.32 38.11 45.42
CA ARG A 68 45.59 39.38 45.62
C ARG A 68 45.06 39.52 47.05
N VAL A 69 44.58 38.44 47.66
CA VAL A 69 44.15 38.40 49.07
C VAL A 69 45.34 38.72 50.00
N LYS A 70 46.52 38.17 49.71
CA LYS A 70 47.75 38.46 50.46
C LYS A 70 48.15 39.95 50.40
N ALA A 71 47.93 40.61 49.27
CA ALA A 71 48.20 42.05 49.12
C ALA A 71 47.13 42.94 49.79
N ALA A 72 45.86 42.51 49.81
CA ALA A 72 44.77 43.27 50.42
C ALA A 72 44.79 43.25 51.96
N LEU A 73 45.35 42.21 52.57
CA LEU A 73 45.54 42.07 54.03
C LEU A 73 46.51 43.09 54.66
N ALA A 74 47.16 43.94 53.87
CA ALA A 74 48.04 45.01 54.34
C ALA A 74 47.33 46.37 54.56
N GLY A 75 46.02 46.48 54.32
CA GLY A 75 45.23 47.71 54.49
C GLY A 75 44.00 47.55 55.40
N THR A 76 43.57 48.62 56.06
CA THR A 76 42.52 48.64 57.12
C THR A 76 41.06 48.69 56.61
N ALA A 77 40.80 48.30 55.36
CA ALA A 77 39.44 48.16 54.82
C ALA A 77 39.22 46.70 54.38
N ASP A 78 38.06 46.12 54.73
CA ASP A 78 37.75 44.68 54.62
C ASP A 78 38.34 44.02 53.35
N PRO A 79 39.48 43.31 53.47
CA PRO A 79 40.26 42.80 52.33
C PRO A 79 39.51 41.80 51.45
N PHE A 80 38.43 41.21 51.99
CA PHE A 80 37.66 40.16 51.36
C PHE A 80 36.32 40.62 50.81
N ALA A 81 35.89 41.86 51.06
CA ALA A 81 34.61 42.36 50.51
C ALA A 81 34.56 42.26 48.98
N LYS A 82 35.68 42.55 48.31
CA LYS A 82 35.82 42.47 46.84
C LYS A 82 35.89 41.03 46.32
N VAL A 83 36.42 40.12 47.13
CA VAL A 83 36.49 38.68 46.82
C VAL A 83 35.14 38.01 47.01
N LYS A 84 34.41 38.36 48.08
CA LYS A 84 33.01 37.94 48.29
C LYS A 84 32.11 38.43 47.17
N GLY A 85 32.26 39.68 46.72
CA GLY A 85 31.54 40.19 45.54
C GLY A 85 31.83 39.42 44.25
N LEU A 86 33.11 39.13 43.95
CA LEU A 86 33.52 38.30 42.81
C LEU A 86 33.01 36.85 42.90
N ILE A 87 32.96 36.29 44.09
CA ILE A 87 32.42 34.94 44.34
C ILE A 87 30.90 34.94 44.17
N SER A 88 30.18 35.95 44.68
CA SER A 88 28.73 36.10 44.43
C SER A 88 28.44 36.27 42.94
N GLU A 89 29.18 37.12 42.21
CA GLU A 89 29.03 37.24 40.75
C GLU A 89 29.33 35.92 40.01
N MET A 90 30.29 35.12 40.48
CA MET A 90 30.55 33.80 39.92
C MET A 90 29.45 32.78 40.24
N ILE A 91 28.89 32.81 41.44
CA ILE A 91 27.76 31.95 41.83
C ILE A 91 26.53 32.32 41.00
N ASP A 92 26.17 33.59 40.92
CA ASP A 92 25.05 34.08 40.10
C ASP A 92 25.23 33.67 38.63
N ARG A 93 26.46 33.77 38.12
CA ARG A 93 26.79 33.35 36.75
C ARG A 93 26.75 31.83 36.56
N LEU A 94 27.09 31.03 37.57
CA LEU A 94 27.03 29.57 37.53
C LEU A 94 25.60 29.07 37.66
N GLU A 95 24.78 29.69 38.51
CA GLU A 95 23.36 29.39 38.65
C GLU A 95 22.60 29.76 37.37
N ALA A 96 22.89 30.93 36.77
CA ALA A 96 22.32 31.30 35.47
C ALA A 96 22.70 30.32 34.36
N LYS A 97 23.98 29.92 34.27
CA LYS A 97 24.44 28.91 33.30
C LYS A 97 23.81 27.54 33.55
N ALA A 98 23.67 27.13 34.81
CA ALA A 98 23.04 25.86 35.16
C ALA A 98 21.55 25.84 34.80
N ALA A 99 20.85 26.97 34.95
CA ALA A 99 19.47 27.13 34.51
C ALA A 99 19.37 27.08 32.97
N ASP A 100 20.24 27.79 32.25
CA ASP A 100 20.29 27.77 30.78
C ASP A 100 20.62 26.38 30.22
N GLU A 101 21.59 25.67 30.84
CA GLU A 101 21.93 24.28 30.47
C GLU A 101 20.78 23.30 30.75
N ALA A 102 20.07 23.46 31.87
CA ALA A 102 18.91 22.63 32.19
C ALA A 102 17.78 22.85 31.19
N ALA A 103 17.48 24.11 30.85
CA ALA A 103 16.49 24.47 29.84
C ALA A 103 16.87 23.95 28.45
N GLN A 104 18.14 24.10 28.05
CA GLN A 104 18.65 23.58 26.78
C GLN A 104 18.58 22.05 26.73
N HIS A 105 18.92 21.36 27.81
CA HIS A 105 18.81 19.90 27.90
C HIS A 105 17.36 19.42 27.79
N GLU A 106 16.42 20.08 28.47
CA GLU A 106 15.00 19.76 28.38
C GLU A 106 14.46 20.02 26.95
N PHE A 107 14.83 21.14 26.33
CA PHE A 107 14.52 21.43 24.93
C PHE A 107 15.04 20.34 24.00
N CYS A 108 16.32 19.99 24.13
CA CYS A 108 16.98 18.99 23.29
C CYS A 108 16.34 17.61 23.43
N THR A 109 16.07 17.15 24.65
CA THR A 109 15.44 15.84 24.88
C THR A 109 14.00 15.82 24.38
N SER A 110 13.23 16.88 24.62
CA SER A 110 11.82 16.99 24.17
C SER A 110 11.70 17.06 22.65
N GLU A 111 12.47 17.94 22.00
CA GLU A 111 12.37 18.15 20.56
C GLU A 111 12.95 16.98 19.76
N THR A 112 14.02 16.34 20.25
CA THR A 112 14.54 15.11 19.65
C THR A 112 13.49 13.99 19.74
N ALA A 113 12.83 13.82 20.89
CA ALA A 113 11.79 12.81 21.06
C ALA A 113 10.61 13.03 20.10
N LYS A 114 10.04 14.26 20.08
CA LYS A 114 8.92 14.60 19.16
C LYS A 114 9.29 14.44 17.69
N SER A 115 10.52 14.80 17.32
CA SER A 115 10.95 14.72 15.93
C SER A 115 11.24 13.27 15.50
N THR A 116 11.71 12.43 16.43
CA THR A 116 11.88 11.00 16.20
C THR A 116 10.53 10.31 16.04
N GLU A 117 9.55 10.63 16.89
CA GLU A 117 8.18 10.14 16.75
C GLU A 117 7.57 10.54 15.40
N LYS A 118 7.68 11.82 15.02
CA LYS A 118 7.24 12.28 13.69
C LYS A 118 7.94 11.56 12.55
N LYS A 119 9.24 11.27 12.67
CA LYS A 119 9.98 10.51 11.66
C LYS A 119 9.38 9.12 11.50
N GLU A 120 9.18 8.41 12.61
CA GLU A 120 8.60 7.06 12.61
C GLU A 120 7.18 7.03 12.04
N ASP A 121 6.34 8.00 12.41
CA ASP A 121 4.98 8.14 11.88
C ASP A 121 4.99 8.35 10.36
N LYS A 122 5.86 9.24 9.86
CA LYS A 122 5.97 9.54 8.42
C LYS A 122 6.54 8.37 7.63
N GLU A 123 7.52 7.65 8.18
CA GLU A 123 8.05 6.42 7.57
C GLU A 123 6.93 5.35 7.48
N SER A 124 6.15 5.17 8.56
CA SER A 124 5.00 4.26 8.59
C SER A 124 3.90 4.64 7.58
N ASP A 125 3.59 5.93 7.45
CA ASP A 125 2.64 6.43 6.46
C ASP A 125 3.11 6.14 5.01
N ILE A 126 4.40 6.37 4.72
CA ILE A 126 5.00 6.06 3.41
C ILE A 126 4.93 4.56 3.11
N GLU A 127 5.24 3.70 4.07
CA GLU A 127 5.12 2.25 3.92
C GLU A 127 3.68 1.83 3.65
N SER A 128 2.73 2.36 4.42
CA SER A 128 1.29 2.10 4.26
C SER A 128 0.77 2.53 2.89
N LEU A 129 1.13 3.74 2.44
CA LEU A 129 0.76 4.26 1.13
C LEU A 129 1.40 3.44 0.00
N SER A 130 2.67 3.08 0.15
CA SER A 130 3.38 2.22 -0.82
C SER A 130 2.74 0.84 -0.93
N ALA A 131 2.35 0.24 0.18
CA ALA A 131 1.64 -1.04 0.18
C ALA A 131 0.27 -0.95 -0.52
N LYS A 132 -0.49 0.13 -0.28
CA LYS A 132 -1.76 0.40 -0.98
C LYS A 132 -1.57 0.56 -2.48
N ILE A 133 -0.55 1.32 -2.90
CA ILE A 133 -0.18 1.52 -4.32
C ILE A 133 0.13 0.16 -4.96
N ASN A 134 1.04 -0.63 -4.38
CA ASN A 134 1.45 -1.91 -4.92
C ASN A 134 0.28 -2.90 -5.04
N LYS A 135 -0.61 -2.92 -4.04
CA LYS A 135 -1.83 -3.74 -4.07
C LYS A 135 -2.77 -3.31 -5.19
N ALA A 136 -2.99 -2.01 -5.35
CA ALA A 136 -3.85 -1.48 -6.40
C ALA A 136 -3.25 -1.73 -7.80
N GLU A 137 -1.95 -1.54 -7.98
CA GLU A 137 -1.25 -1.80 -9.25
C GLU A 137 -1.34 -3.28 -9.63
N SER A 138 -1.14 -4.18 -8.66
CA SER A 138 -1.30 -5.63 -8.87
C SER A 138 -2.72 -5.98 -9.31
N ARG A 139 -3.73 -5.38 -8.66
CA ARG A 139 -5.13 -5.57 -9.02
C ARG A 139 -5.45 -5.03 -10.42
N VAL A 140 -4.91 -3.87 -10.80
CA VAL A 140 -5.03 -3.30 -12.15
C VAL A 140 -4.45 -4.26 -13.19
N ALA A 141 -3.26 -4.82 -12.94
CA ALA A 141 -2.64 -5.78 -13.85
C ALA A 141 -3.53 -7.02 -14.05
N GLN A 142 -4.05 -7.62 -12.97
CA GLN A 142 -4.98 -8.74 -13.04
C GLN A 142 -6.26 -8.41 -13.81
N LEU A 143 -6.84 -7.24 -13.56
CA LEU A 143 -8.06 -6.81 -14.25
C LEU A 143 -7.80 -6.60 -15.75
N LYS A 144 -6.64 -6.06 -16.13
CA LYS A 144 -6.25 -5.87 -17.54
C LYS A 144 -6.14 -7.21 -18.27
N GLU A 145 -5.52 -8.21 -17.63
CA GLU A 145 -5.46 -9.58 -18.17
C GLU A 145 -6.86 -10.18 -18.32
N GLN A 146 -7.72 -10.07 -17.30
CA GLN A 146 -9.09 -10.56 -17.37
C GLN A 146 -9.90 -9.87 -18.48
N VAL A 147 -9.72 -8.56 -18.68
CA VAL A 147 -10.37 -7.84 -19.78
C VAL A 147 -9.86 -8.34 -21.14
N ALA A 148 -8.56 -8.55 -21.28
CA ALA A 148 -7.98 -9.09 -22.52
C ALA A 148 -8.52 -10.50 -22.83
N ASN A 149 -8.60 -11.37 -21.83
CA ASN A 149 -9.17 -12.72 -21.99
C ASN A 149 -10.66 -12.64 -22.40
N LEU A 150 -11.47 -11.82 -21.72
CA LEU A 150 -12.87 -11.62 -22.10
C LEU A 150 -13.04 -11.06 -23.52
N GLN A 151 -12.13 -10.18 -23.96
CA GLN A 151 -12.13 -9.67 -25.34
C GLN A 151 -11.75 -10.75 -26.35
N GLY A 152 -10.79 -11.62 -26.02
CA GLY A 152 -10.44 -12.79 -26.83
C GLY A 152 -11.62 -13.74 -26.98
N GLU A 153 -12.24 -14.13 -25.86
CA GLU A 153 -13.42 -15.01 -25.88
C GLU A 153 -14.60 -14.40 -26.66
N LEU A 154 -14.79 -13.08 -26.61
CA LEU A 154 -15.81 -12.39 -27.42
C LEU A 154 -15.49 -12.44 -28.92
N ALA A 155 -14.21 -12.35 -29.30
CA ALA A 155 -13.79 -12.48 -30.68
C ALA A 155 -13.96 -13.92 -31.18
N ASP A 156 -13.66 -14.91 -30.34
CA ASP A 156 -13.86 -16.33 -30.66
C ASP A 156 -15.35 -16.64 -30.87
N ILE A 157 -16.23 -16.18 -29.98
CA ILE A 157 -17.69 -16.33 -30.14
C ILE A 157 -18.17 -15.71 -31.46
N ALA A 158 -17.71 -14.49 -31.77
CA ALA A 158 -18.08 -13.84 -33.03
C ALA A 158 -17.54 -14.59 -34.25
N GLY A 159 -16.36 -15.21 -34.15
CA GLY A 159 -15.82 -16.10 -35.18
C GLY A 159 -16.69 -17.32 -35.39
N THR A 160 -17.03 -18.04 -34.31
CA THR A 160 -17.88 -19.24 -34.37
C THR A 160 -19.28 -18.92 -34.88
N ASP A 161 -19.86 -17.77 -34.50
CA ASP A 161 -21.18 -17.35 -34.98
C ASP A 161 -21.19 -17.15 -36.50
N ASN A 162 -20.12 -16.57 -37.06
CA ASN A 162 -20.00 -16.40 -38.51
C ASN A 162 -19.86 -17.74 -39.24
N GLU A 163 -18.98 -18.63 -38.76
CA GLU A 163 -18.79 -19.96 -39.36
C GLU A 163 -20.10 -20.78 -39.32
N MET A 164 -20.81 -20.74 -38.18
CA MET A 164 -22.11 -21.40 -38.04
C MET A 164 -23.14 -20.82 -39.00
N THR A 165 -23.16 -19.50 -39.17
CA THR A 165 -24.07 -18.83 -40.12
C THR A 165 -23.77 -19.24 -41.57
N GLU A 166 -22.49 -19.32 -41.96
CA GLU A 166 -22.09 -19.75 -43.29
C GLU A 166 -22.47 -21.21 -43.57
N ILE A 167 -22.20 -22.11 -42.62
CA ILE A 167 -22.60 -23.52 -42.71
C ILE A 167 -24.11 -23.63 -42.82
N ARG A 168 -24.86 -22.91 -41.98
CA ARG A 168 -26.33 -22.93 -41.99
C ARG A 168 -26.90 -22.46 -43.33
N GLN A 169 -26.33 -21.41 -43.92
CA GLN A 169 -26.74 -20.94 -45.24
C GLN A 169 -26.48 -21.98 -46.33
N ALA A 170 -25.33 -22.66 -46.30
CA ALA A 170 -24.98 -23.70 -47.25
C ALA A 170 -25.89 -24.94 -47.10
N GLU A 171 -26.15 -25.37 -45.87
CA GLU A 171 -27.05 -26.49 -45.56
C GLU A 171 -28.48 -26.19 -46.01
N HIS A 172 -29.01 -25.00 -45.68
CA HIS A 172 -30.35 -24.60 -46.09
C HIS A 172 -30.48 -24.54 -47.62
N ALA A 173 -29.47 -24.02 -48.32
CA ALA A 173 -29.47 -24.00 -49.79
C ALA A 173 -29.49 -25.42 -50.39
N ALA A 174 -28.74 -26.36 -49.80
CA ALA A 174 -28.76 -27.77 -50.21
C ALA A 174 -30.11 -28.43 -49.90
N PHE A 175 -30.72 -28.12 -48.76
CA PHE A 175 -32.06 -28.58 -48.39
C PHE A 175 -33.11 -28.10 -49.40
N VAL A 176 -33.12 -26.80 -49.75
CA VAL A 176 -34.09 -26.24 -50.72
C VAL A 176 -34.02 -26.97 -52.07
N GLN A 177 -32.81 -27.29 -52.52
CA GLN A 177 -32.63 -28.06 -53.75
C GLN A 177 -33.13 -29.51 -53.60
N ALA A 178 -32.78 -30.19 -52.50
CA ALA A 178 -33.23 -31.55 -52.24
C ALA A 178 -34.75 -31.65 -52.07
N GLU A 179 -35.37 -30.70 -51.37
CA GLU A 179 -36.82 -30.61 -51.19
C GLU A 179 -37.53 -30.50 -52.54
N LYS A 180 -37.01 -29.65 -53.42
CA LYS A 180 -37.52 -29.51 -54.79
C LYS A 180 -37.38 -30.82 -55.56
N ASP A 181 -36.21 -31.45 -55.55
CA ASP A 181 -35.95 -32.67 -56.31
C ASP A 181 -36.81 -33.85 -55.82
N TYR A 182 -37.03 -33.97 -54.51
CA TYR A 182 -37.95 -34.97 -53.94
C TYR A 182 -39.41 -34.65 -54.27
N SER A 183 -39.82 -33.39 -54.20
CA SER A 183 -41.19 -32.97 -54.55
C SER A 183 -41.50 -33.23 -56.03
N ASP A 184 -40.60 -32.83 -56.94
CA ASP A 184 -40.70 -33.08 -58.37
C ASP A 184 -40.69 -34.59 -58.65
N GLY A 185 -39.91 -35.37 -57.89
CA GLY A 185 -39.87 -36.83 -57.93
C GLY A 185 -41.22 -37.47 -57.56
N VAL A 186 -41.83 -37.05 -56.45
CA VAL A 186 -43.17 -37.50 -56.04
C VAL A 186 -44.21 -37.19 -57.11
N GLU A 187 -44.24 -35.95 -57.62
CA GLU A 187 -45.21 -35.55 -58.65
C GLU A 187 -45.01 -36.34 -59.95
N GLY A 188 -43.76 -36.52 -60.38
CA GLY A 188 -43.41 -37.30 -61.56
C GLY A 188 -43.85 -38.77 -61.47
N VAL A 189 -43.60 -39.41 -60.33
CA VAL A 189 -44.03 -40.80 -60.09
C VAL A 189 -45.55 -40.90 -60.03
N GLN A 190 -46.25 -39.95 -59.40
CA GLN A 190 -47.71 -39.92 -59.37
C GLN A 190 -48.33 -39.77 -60.77
N MET A 191 -47.77 -38.90 -61.61
CA MET A 191 -48.20 -38.76 -63.01
C MET A 191 -47.99 -40.05 -63.80
N ALA A 192 -46.82 -40.70 -63.64
CA ALA A 192 -46.53 -41.98 -64.30
C ALA A 192 -47.49 -43.08 -63.84
N LEU A 193 -47.73 -43.20 -62.53
CA LEU A 193 -48.69 -44.14 -61.96
C LEU A 193 -50.10 -43.93 -62.51
N LYS A 194 -50.55 -42.67 -62.65
CA LYS A 194 -51.85 -42.35 -63.24
C LYS A 194 -51.94 -42.84 -64.69
N VAL A 195 -50.97 -42.50 -65.53
CA VAL A 195 -50.95 -42.93 -66.95
C VAL A 195 -50.92 -44.46 -67.07
N LEU A 196 -50.12 -45.15 -66.26
CA LEU A 196 -50.05 -46.61 -66.28
C LEU A 196 -51.36 -47.25 -65.81
N ARG A 197 -51.96 -46.76 -64.71
CA ARG A 197 -53.25 -47.25 -64.22
C ARG A 197 -54.35 -47.06 -65.26
N ASP A 198 -54.43 -45.89 -65.90
CA ASP A 198 -55.40 -45.60 -66.97
C ASP A 198 -55.23 -46.56 -68.16
N TYR A 199 -53.98 -46.76 -68.63
CA TYR A 199 -53.68 -47.64 -69.78
C TYR A 199 -54.00 -49.12 -69.54
N TYR A 200 -53.73 -49.64 -68.33
CA TYR A 200 -54.01 -51.04 -67.98
C TYR A 200 -55.48 -51.27 -67.58
N ALA A 201 -56.17 -50.26 -67.06
CA ALA A 201 -57.61 -50.32 -66.78
C ALA A 201 -58.44 -50.47 -68.08
N GLU A 202 -58.09 -49.76 -69.15
CA GLU A 202 -58.75 -49.88 -70.46
C GLU A 202 -58.60 -51.26 -71.12
N GLY A 203 -57.52 -52.00 -70.79
CA GLY A 203 -57.26 -53.34 -71.34
C GLY A 203 -58.12 -54.47 -70.74
N SER A 204 -58.72 -54.24 -69.57
CA SER A 204 -59.51 -55.23 -68.82
C SER A 204 -60.95 -55.39 -69.34
N PHE A 205 -61.44 -54.42 -70.14
CA PHE A 205 -62.85 -54.37 -70.57
C PHE A 205 -63.12 -54.97 -71.97
N ILE A 206 -62.09 -55.37 -72.72
CA ILE A 206 -62.26 -55.91 -74.09
C ILE A 206 -62.18 -57.44 -74.07
N GLN A 207 -63.34 -58.11 -74.03
CA GLN A 207 -63.47 -59.50 -74.48
C GLN A 207 -63.33 -59.55 -76.00
N ALA A 208 -62.09 -59.59 -76.51
CA ALA A 208 -61.83 -59.86 -77.93
C ALA A 208 -61.53 -61.34 -78.17
N PRO A 209 -62.06 -61.96 -79.25
CA PRO A 209 -61.81 -63.36 -79.59
C PRO A 209 -60.34 -63.63 -79.98
N ALA A 210 -59.90 -64.85 -79.69
CA ALA A 210 -58.53 -65.31 -79.50
C ALA A 210 -57.60 -65.34 -80.75
N THR A 211 -57.40 -64.22 -81.47
CA THR A 211 -56.43 -64.18 -82.59
C THR A 211 -55.48 -62.96 -82.62
N SER A 212 -55.42 -62.15 -81.57
CA SER A 212 -54.39 -61.09 -81.47
C SER A 212 -53.20 -61.56 -80.64
N THR A 213 -52.04 -61.74 -81.27
CA THR A 213 -50.78 -62.20 -80.67
C THR A 213 -50.10 -61.19 -79.74
N HIS A 214 -50.80 -60.12 -79.33
CA HIS A 214 -50.30 -59.10 -78.40
C HIS A 214 -51.44 -58.65 -77.48
N SER A 215 -51.98 -59.56 -76.66
CA SER A 215 -52.81 -59.14 -75.53
C SER A 215 -51.96 -58.30 -74.57
N LYS A 216 -52.49 -57.16 -74.11
CA LYS A 216 -51.84 -56.34 -73.07
C LYS A 216 -51.51 -57.26 -71.89
N SER A 217 -50.24 -57.61 -71.70
CA SER A 217 -49.82 -58.55 -70.65
C SER A 217 -50.05 -57.89 -69.28
N SER A 218 -51.18 -58.22 -68.67
CA SER A 218 -51.61 -57.72 -67.37
C SER A 218 -50.59 -58.04 -66.25
N SER A 219 -49.81 -59.12 -66.37
CA SER A 219 -48.86 -59.53 -65.32
C SER A 219 -47.59 -58.66 -65.25
N ALA A 220 -47.12 -58.09 -66.36
CA ALA A 220 -45.93 -57.23 -66.37
C ALA A 220 -46.24 -55.78 -65.91
N GLY A 221 -47.46 -55.29 -66.21
CA GLY A 221 -47.91 -53.96 -65.80
C GLY A 221 -48.06 -53.81 -64.29
N GLY A 222 -48.57 -54.84 -63.60
CA GLY A 222 -48.71 -54.84 -62.14
C GLY A 222 -47.37 -54.69 -61.41
N SER A 223 -46.32 -55.39 -61.86
CA SER A 223 -44.99 -55.28 -61.24
C SER A 223 -44.37 -53.89 -61.38
N ILE A 224 -44.56 -53.21 -62.52
CA ILE A 224 -44.06 -51.85 -62.76
C ILE A 224 -44.80 -50.84 -61.88
N ILE A 225 -46.14 -50.98 -61.76
CA ILE A 225 -46.95 -50.14 -60.86
C ILE A 225 -46.48 -50.31 -59.42
N SER A 226 -46.28 -51.54 -58.93
CA SER A 226 -45.80 -51.77 -57.57
C SER A 226 -44.41 -51.17 -57.30
N ILE A 227 -43.49 -51.22 -58.28
CA ILE A 227 -42.17 -50.60 -58.14
C ILE A 227 -42.29 -49.07 -58.06
N LEU A 228 -43.16 -48.46 -58.87
CA LEU A 228 -43.42 -47.03 -58.83
C LEU A 228 -44.13 -46.59 -57.55
N GLU A 229 -45.05 -47.40 -57.01
CA GLU A 229 -45.68 -47.14 -55.69
C GLU A 229 -44.65 -47.17 -54.55
N VAL A 230 -43.68 -48.09 -54.61
CA VAL A 230 -42.55 -48.11 -53.66
C VAL A 230 -41.70 -46.85 -53.83
N ALA A 231 -41.37 -46.46 -55.07
CA ALA A 231 -40.60 -45.25 -55.33
C ALA A 231 -41.33 -43.97 -54.86
N GLU A 232 -42.65 -43.87 -55.04
CA GLU A 232 -43.47 -42.76 -54.52
C GLU A 232 -43.39 -42.68 -52.99
N SER A 233 -43.52 -43.83 -52.33
CA SER A 233 -43.40 -43.93 -50.87
C SER A 233 -42.01 -43.54 -50.39
N ASP A 234 -40.95 -43.96 -51.10
CA ASP A 234 -39.56 -43.64 -50.75
C ASP A 234 -39.28 -42.14 -50.91
N PHE A 235 -39.67 -41.52 -52.04
CA PHE A 235 -39.51 -40.08 -52.23
C PHE A 235 -40.33 -39.26 -51.23
N SER A 236 -41.56 -39.69 -50.93
CA SER A 236 -42.40 -39.03 -49.93
C SER A 236 -41.76 -39.11 -48.54
N LYS A 237 -41.20 -40.27 -48.18
CA LYS A 237 -40.48 -40.46 -46.93
C LYS A 237 -39.21 -39.61 -46.86
N MET A 238 -38.40 -39.58 -47.92
CA MET A 238 -37.19 -38.75 -48.00
C MET A 238 -37.53 -37.26 -47.88
N LEU A 239 -38.64 -36.81 -48.49
CA LEU A 239 -39.11 -35.43 -48.36
C LEU A 239 -39.49 -35.09 -46.91
N THR A 240 -40.20 -35.99 -46.22
CA THR A 240 -40.53 -35.77 -44.80
C THR A 240 -39.29 -35.78 -43.91
N GLU A 241 -38.38 -36.75 -44.10
CA GLU A 241 -37.14 -36.83 -43.33
C GLU A 241 -36.24 -35.61 -43.56
N ALA A 242 -36.16 -35.11 -44.80
CA ALA A 242 -35.40 -33.90 -45.11
C ALA A 242 -35.99 -32.66 -44.42
N ARG A 243 -37.32 -32.51 -44.40
CA ARG A 243 -38.01 -31.40 -43.73
C ARG A 243 -37.85 -31.45 -42.20
N GLU A 244 -37.92 -32.64 -41.63
CA GLU A 244 -37.71 -32.85 -40.19
C GLU A 244 -36.25 -32.52 -39.81
N ALA A 245 -35.28 -33.02 -40.58
CA ALA A 245 -33.86 -32.72 -40.37
C ALA A 245 -33.55 -31.22 -40.51
N GLU A 246 -34.15 -30.55 -41.49
CA GLU A 246 -34.03 -29.11 -41.67
C GLU A 246 -34.60 -28.32 -40.48
N ALA A 247 -35.78 -28.69 -39.99
CA ALA A 247 -36.40 -28.04 -38.84
C ALA A 247 -35.55 -28.21 -37.58
N GLU A 248 -35.02 -29.41 -37.34
CA GLU A 248 -34.13 -29.69 -36.20
C GLU A 248 -32.81 -28.91 -36.31
N ALA A 249 -32.22 -28.83 -37.51
CA ALA A 249 -31.00 -28.07 -37.75
C ALA A 249 -31.22 -26.57 -37.51
N GLN A 250 -32.36 -26.02 -37.96
CA GLN A 250 -32.72 -24.63 -37.72
C GLN A 250 -32.94 -24.33 -36.23
N GLU A 251 -33.65 -25.20 -35.51
CA GLU A 251 -33.89 -25.03 -34.06
C GLU A 251 -32.57 -25.05 -33.27
N LYS A 252 -31.66 -25.97 -33.60
CA LYS A 252 -30.33 -26.04 -32.99
C LYS A 252 -29.51 -24.79 -33.24
N TYR A 253 -29.52 -24.30 -34.48
CA TYR A 253 -28.84 -23.05 -34.85
C TYR A 253 -29.40 -21.86 -34.06
N ASP A 254 -30.73 -21.69 -34.05
CA ASP A 254 -31.37 -20.57 -33.36
C ASP A 254 -31.10 -20.60 -31.85
N THR A 255 -31.15 -21.80 -31.24
CA THR A 255 -30.81 -21.99 -29.82
C THR A 255 -29.38 -21.59 -29.54
N MET A 256 -28.43 -22.08 -30.33
CA MET A 256 -27.00 -21.79 -30.10
C MET A 256 -26.67 -20.31 -30.33
N MET A 257 -27.30 -19.67 -31.32
CA MET A 257 -27.12 -18.23 -31.57
C MET A 257 -27.66 -17.38 -30.41
N GLU A 258 -28.80 -17.74 -29.82
CA GLU A 258 -29.31 -17.02 -28.64
C GLU A 258 -28.46 -17.28 -27.38
N GLU A 259 -27.95 -18.50 -27.19
CA GLU A 259 -26.99 -18.81 -26.11
C GLU A 259 -25.70 -17.99 -26.24
N ASN A 260 -25.09 -17.98 -27.43
CA ASN A 260 -23.88 -17.20 -27.72
C ASN A 260 -24.09 -15.70 -27.54
N LYS A 261 -25.25 -15.19 -27.94
CA LYS A 261 -25.64 -13.79 -27.75
C LYS A 261 -25.80 -13.42 -26.27
N LEU A 262 -26.40 -14.29 -25.47
CA LEU A 262 -26.52 -14.09 -24.02
C LEU A 262 -25.15 -14.11 -23.34
N GLU A 263 -24.30 -15.08 -23.72
CA GLU A 263 -22.94 -15.21 -23.22
C GLU A 263 -22.11 -13.97 -23.59
N SER A 264 -22.14 -13.56 -24.85
CA SER A 264 -21.47 -12.36 -25.37
C SER A 264 -21.93 -11.09 -24.63
N THR A 265 -23.23 -10.93 -24.40
CA THR A 265 -23.77 -9.79 -23.63
C THR A 265 -23.22 -9.78 -22.20
N THR A 266 -23.18 -10.94 -21.54
CA THR A 266 -22.66 -11.09 -20.18
C THR A 266 -21.17 -10.78 -20.11
N LYS A 267 -20.37 -11.33 -21.02
CA LYS A 267 -18.92 -11.09 -21.11
C LYS A 267 -18.61 -9.62 -21.40
N LYS A 268 -19.35 -8.99 -22.31
CA LYS A 268 -19.22 -7.56 -22.62
C LYS A 268 -19.54 -6.67 -21.42
N GLY A 269 -20.59 -7.01 -20.66
CA GLY A 269 -20.90 -6.36 -19.38
C GLY A 269 -19.76 -6.51 -18.37
N GLY A 270 -19.23 -7.73 -18.22
CA GLY A 270 -18.09 -8.04 -17.36
C GLY A 270 -16.82 -7.26 -17.73
N ALA A 271 -16.49 -7.19 -19.01
CA ALA A 271 -15.34 -6.44 -19.51
C ALA A 271 -15.49 -4.93 -19.25
N LYS A 272 -16.70 -4.38 -19.48
CA LYS A 272 -17.00 -2.97 -19.20
C LYS A 272 -16.84 -2.63 -17.72
N TYR A 273 -17.42 -3.43 -16.82
CA TYR A 273 -17.31 -3.20 -15.38
C TYR A 273 -15.84 -3.25 -14.91
N LYS A 274 -15.08 -4.27 -15.33
CA LYS A 274 -13.67 -4.39 -14.99
C LYS A 274 -12.84 -3.22 -15.52
N THR A 275 -13.16 -2.73 -16.72
CA THR A 275 -12.52 -1.54 -17.30
C THR A 275 -12.81 -0.28 -16.47
N GLN A 276 -14.02 -0.14 -15.94
CA GLN A 276 -14.36 0.95 -15.02
C GLN A 276 -13.61 0.83 -13.68
N GLU A 277 -13.52 -0.38 -13.12
CA GLU A 277 -12.75 -0.67 -11.90
C GLU A 277 -11.26 -0.33 -12.08
N ILE A 278 -10.66 -0.68 -13.23
CA ILE A 278 -9.30 -0.28 -13.60
C ILE A 278 -9.15 1.24 -13.53
N GLY A 279 -10.05 1.98 -14.19
CA GLY A 279 -9.97 3.44 -14.21
C GLY A 279 -10.12 4.10 -12.83
N GLN A 280 -10.90 3.50 -11.93
CA GLN A 280 -11.01 3.96 -10.53
C GLN A 280 -9.73 3.68 -9.73
N LEU A 281 -9.17 2.47 -9.87
CA LEU A 281 -7.93 2.09 -9.21
C LEU A 281 -6.74 2.92 -9.70
N GLU A 282 -6.66 3.21 -11.00
CA GLU A 282 -5.60 4.06 -11.57
C GLU A 282 -5.66 5.49 -11.00
N LYS A 283 -6.85 6.05 -10.77
CA LYS A 283 -7.02 7.33 -10.07
C LYS A 283 -6.55 7.24 -8.62
N ALA A 284 -6.99 6.21 -7.89
CA ALA A 284 -6.56 6.00 -6.51
C ALA A 284 -5.05 5.80 -6.39
N ILE A 285 -4.41 5.14 -7.36
CA ILE A 285 -2.95 5.01 -7.43
C ILE A 285 -2.29 6.39 -7.57
N ALA A 286 -2.80 7.24 -8.45
CA ALA A 286 -2.27 8.58 -8.64
C ALA A 286 -2.39 9.44 -7.37
N GLU A 287 -3.57 9.45 -6.74
CA GLU A 287 -3.82 10.19 -5.49
C GLU A 287 -2.93 9.70 -4.33
N ASN A 288 -2.77 8.37 -4.17
CA ASN A 288 -1.89 7.82 -3.15
C ASN A 288 -0.41 8.10 -3.44
N LYS A 289 0.01 8.14 -4.71
CA LYS A 289 1.37 8.54 -5.10
C LYS A 289 1.65 9.99 -4.71
N GLU A 290 0.74 10.90 -5.05
CA GLU A 290 0.84 12.31 -4.66
C GLU A 290 0.89 12.46 -3.14
N SER A 291 0.03 11.75 -2.40
CA SER A 291 0.03 11.77 -0.94
C SER A 291 1.34 11.25 -0.35
N ARG A 292 1.88 10.15 -0.89
CA ARG A 292 3.15 9.57 -0.45
C ARG A 292 4.31 10.52 -0.71
N ASP A 293 4.33 11.17 -1.87
CA ASP A 293 5.38 12.12 -2.24
C ASP A 293 5.34 13.34 -1.31
N GLY A 294 4.14 13.87 -0.98
CA GLY A 294 4.00 14.94 0.02
C GLY A 294 4.46 14.52 1.43
N VAL A 295 4.11 13.31 1.88
CA VAL A 295 4.60 12.77 3.17
C VAL A 295 6.12 12.58 3.15
N SER A 296 6.71 12.21 2.00
CA SER A 296 8.16 12.10 1.83
C SER A 296 8.85 13.46 1.97
N GLU A 297 8.29 14.53 1.40
CA GLU A 297 8.83 15.88 1.57
C GLU A 297 8.76 16.34 3.04
N GLU A 298 7.68 16.01 3.76
CA GLU A 298 7.57 16.27 5.19
C GLU A 298 8.59 15.47 6.01
N LEU A 299 8.82 14.21 5.66
CA LEU A 299 9.85 13.37 6.29
C LEU A 299 11.25 13.98 6.09
N ASP A 300 11.57 14.42 4.88
CA ASP A 300 12.86 15.07 4.59
C ASP A 300 13.06 16.34 5.43
N ALA A 301 12.02 17.15 5.61
CA ALA A 301 12.06 18.31 6.49
C ALA A 301 12.28 17.93 7.97
N VAL A 302 11.65 16.84 8.44
CA VAL A 302 11.87 16.31 9.81
C VAL A 302 13.31 15.81 9.97
N LEU A 303 13.86 15.13 8.97
CA LEU A 303 15.25 14.66 8.98
C LEU A 303 16.24 15.83 9.00
N GLU A 304 15.97 16.91 8.24
CA GLU A 304 16.78 18.12 8.28
C GLU A 304 16.73 18.80 9.67
N TYR A 305 15.55 18.86 10.29
CA TYR A 305 15.40 19.40 11.64
C TYR A 305 16.12 18.55 12.69
N LEU A 306 16.00 17.22 12.62
CA LEU A 306 16.75 16.28 13.47
C LEU A 306 18.27 16.47 13.33
N SER A 307 18.77 16.70 12.11
CA SER A 307 20.19 17.00 11.89
C SER A 307 20.61 18.29 12.59
N LYS A 308 19.81 19.36 12.51
CA LYS A 308 20.09 20.62 13.20
C LYS A 308 20.02 20.48 14.71
N LEU A 309 19.05 19.73 15.23
CA LEU A 309 18.95 19.40 16.66
C LEU A 309 20.19 18.63 17.10
N ASN A 310 20.64 17.65 16.32
CA ASN A 310 21.83 16.87 16.61
C ASN A 310 23.08 17.78 16.73
N ASP A 311 23.27 18.71 15.80
CA ASP A 311 24.37 19.69 15.84
C ASP A 311 24.30 20.65 17.05
N GLN A 312 23.09 21.00 17.51
CA GLN A 312 22.87 21.90 18.64
C GLN A 312 22.94 21.21 20.00
N CYS A 313 22.53 19.95 20.06
CA CYS A 313 22.25 19.23 21.31
C CYS A 313 23.29 18.16 21.66
N ILE A 314 24.03 17.63 20.69
CA ILE A 314 25.14 16.72 20.99
C ILE A 314 26.40 17.55 21.24
N ALA A 315 26.86 17.54 22.49
CA ALA A 315 28.13 18.14 22.86
C ALA A 315 29.26 17.50 22.04
N LYS A 316 29.90 18.28 21.15
CA LYS A 316 31.13 17.83 20.49
C LYS A 316 32.15 17.44 21.57
N PRO A 317 32.72 16.23 21.53
CA PRO A 317 33.72 15.85 22.52
C PRO A 317 34.89 16.85 22.46
N GLU A 318 35.24 17.46 23.60
CA GLU A 318 36.37 18.41 23.67
C GLU A 318 37.59 17.77 22.98
N PRO A 319 38.27 18.44 22.03
CA PRO A 319 39.45 17.89 21.39
C PRO A 319 40.49 17.54 22.45
N TYR A 320 41.23 16.44 22.22
CA TYR A 320 42.21 15.91 23.19
C TYR A 320 43.21 16.96 23.67
N GLU A 321 43.62 17.86 22.78
CA GLU A 321 44.48 19.02 23.06
C GLU A 321 43.91 19.93 24.17
N GLU A 322 42.63 20.28 24.11
CA GLU A 322 41.98 21.16 25.11
C GLU A 322 41.86 20.45 26.47
N ARG A 323 41.55 19.13 26.44
CA ARG A 323 41.52 18.28 27.64
C ARG A 323 42.89 18.13 28.29
N LYS A 324 43.96 18.06 27.49
CA LYS A 324 45.35 17.97 27.95
C LYS A 324 45.82 19.30 28.52
N ARG A 325 45.56 20.42 27.84
CA ARG A 325 45.91 21.79 28.30
C ARG A 325 45.21 22.19 29.60
N ARG A 326 44.10 21.54 29.97
CA ARG A 326 43.45 21.72 31.28
C ARG A 326 44.06 20.85 32.39
N ARG A 327 44.74 19.76 32.03
CA ARG A 327 45.42 18.86 32.99
C ARG A 327 46.84 19.31 33.31
N GLU A 328 47.44 20.16 32.46
CA GLU A 328 48.80 20.71 32.55
C GLU A 328 48.80 22.20 32.93
#